data_AF-A0A8X6JXX5-F1
#
_entry.id   AF-A0A8X6JXX5-F1
#
_cell.length_a   1.000
_cell.length_b   1.000
_cell.length_c   1.000
_cell.angle_alpha   90.00
_cell.angle_beta   90.00
_cell.angle_gamma   90.00
#
_symmetry.space_group_name_H-M   'P 1'
#
loop_
_entity.id
_entity.type
_entity.pdbx_description
1 polymer ?
#
loop_
_entity_poly.entity_id
_entity_poly.type
_entity_poly.pdbx_seq_one_letter_code
_entity_poly.pdbx_strand_id
1 'polypeptide(L)'
;MMTKVYRSSTSDLMKSSYVINIKVIPNPKPRSSRWVSSSYPEPEWNKADAKLAGATYFVHNLVSPVLFHEALHHVPKDAIVIEIAPHHLLQAILKRVIGADAEYIGLMKRNVDNTAHLLTSLGK
;
A
#
# COMPACT_ATOMS: atom_id res chain seq x y z
N MET A 1 -9.38 -11.23 1.79
CA MET A 1 -9.70 -9.85 2.24
C MET A 1 -8.94 -9.61 3.54
N MET A 2 -7.95 -8.71 3.56
CA MET A 2 -7.18 -8.40 4.78
C MET A 2 -7.94 -7.30 5.52
N THR A 3 -8.87 -7.67 6.39
CA THR A 3 -9.63 -6.72 7.21
C THR A 3 -8.78 -6.31 8.41
N LYS A 4 -8.44 -5.02 8.50
CA LYS A 4 -7.86 -4.44 9.71
C LYS A 4 -8.94 -4.47 10.80
N VAL A 5 -8.74 -5.25 11.86
CA VAL A 5 -9.70 -5.30 12.98
C VAL A 5 -9.42 -4.11 13.92
N TYR A 6 -10.03 -2.97 13.64
CA TYR A 6 -10.17 -1.89 14.63
C TYR A 6 -11.56 -1.98 15.27
N ARG A 7 -11.63 -2.08 16.60
CA ARG A 7 -12.90 -1.98 17.34
C ARG A 7 -13.52 -0.59 17.10
N SER A 8 -14.84 -0.49 16.99
CA SER A 8 -15.53 0.77 16.65
C SER A 8 -15.17 1.95 17.57
N SER A 9 -14.96 1.69 18.86
CA SER A 9 -14.51 2.72 19.82
C SER A 9 -13.10 3.24 19.55
N THR A 10 -12.22 2.42 18.96
CA THR A 10 -10.84 2.78 18.63
C THR A 10 -10.77 3.62 17.35
N SER A 11 -11.66 3.38 16.37
CA SER A 11 -11.73 4.21 15.16
C SER A 11 -12.18 5.64 15.45
N ASP A 12 -13.07 5.84 16.42
CA ASP A 12 -13.55 7.19 16.77
C ASP A 12 -12.52 8.00 17.56
N LEU A 13 -11.72 7.34 18.42
CA LEU A 13 -10.56 7.95 19.08
C LEU A 13 -9.46 8.34 18.08
N MET A 14 -9.24 7.52 17.06
CA MET A 14 -8.30 7.83 15.96
C MET A 14 -8.78 9.01 15.11
N LYS A 15 -10.10 9.13 14.88
CA LYS A 15 -10.68 10.31 14.24
C LYS A 15 -10.53 11.57 15.09
N SER A 16 -10.66 11.48 16.41
CA SER A 16 -10.42 12.62 17.33
C SER A 16 -8.96 13.10 17.31
N SER A 17 -8.01 12.21 17.02
CA SER A 17 -6.58 12.53 16.86
C SER A 17 -6.23 13.30 15.58
N TYR A 18 -7.21 13.62 14.72
CA TYR A 18 -7.02 14.40 13.49
C TYR A 18 -6.26 15.70 13.70
N VAL A 19 -6.53 16.38 14.81
CA VAL A 19 -5.91 17.67 15.16
C VAL A 19 -4.40 17.53 15.35
N ILE A 20 -3.92 16.37 15.79
CA ILE A 20 -2.49 16.08 15.94
C ILE A 20 -1.86 15.79 14.57
N ASN A 21 -2.54 15.06 13.70
CA ASN A 21 -2.00 14.63 12.41
C ASN A 21 -1.80 15.78 11.41
N ILE A 22 -2.62 16.82 11.46
CA ILE A 22 -2.44 18.02 10.62
C ILE A 22 -1.11 18.73 10.92
N LYS A 23 -0.62 18.67 12.16
CA LYS A 23 0.68 19.27 12.53
C LYS A 23 1.87 18.54 11.90
N VAL A 24 1.75 17.25 11.64
CA VAL A 24 2.82 16.42 11.05
C VAL A 24 2.92 16.64 9.53
N ILE A 25 1.76 16.82 8.86
CA ILE A 25 1.69 17.03 7.41
C ILE A 25 0.93 18.34 7.13
N PRO A 26 1.54 19.50 7.39
CA PRO A 26 0.86 20.79 7.28
C PRO A 26 0.54 21.19 5.84
N ASN A 27 1.37 20.77 4.88
CA ASN A 27 1.24 21.09 3.46
C ASN A 27 1.21 19.80 2.62
N PRO A 28 0.07 19.10 2.57
CA PRO A 28 -0.02 17.81 1.88
C PRO A 28 0.16 17.98 0.37
N LYS A 29 0.95 17.08 -0.23
CA LYS A 29 1.26 17.12 -1.68
C LYS A 29 0.23 16.32 -2.49
N PRO A 30 -0.03 16.71 -3.75
CA PRO A 30 -0.83 15.89 -4.65
C PRO A 30 -0.22 14.52 -4.88
N ARG A 31 -1.08 13.50 -4.89
CA ARG A 31 -0.73 12.15 -5.36
C ARG A 31 -0.68 12.15 -6.88
N SER A 32 0.30 11.46 -7.45
CA SER A 32 0.34 11.21 -8.89
C SER A 32 -0.62 10.09 -9.29
N SER A 33 -1.06 10.06 -10.55
CA SER A 33 -1.86 8.97 -11.12
C SER A 33 -1.18 7.59 -11.06
N ARG A 34 0.16 7.53 -10.94
CA ARG A 34 0.92 6.29 -10.76
C ARG A 34 0.71 5.65 -9.39
N TRP A 35 0.23 6.40 -8.39
CA TRP A 35 -0.06 5.86 -7.07
C TRP A 35 -1.52 5.41 -7.04
N VAL A 36 -1.75 4.12 -7.23
CA VAL A 36 -3.06 3.47 -7.10
C VAL A 36 -3.46 3.41 -5.61
N SER A 37 -4.67 3.88 -5.27
CA SER A 37 -5.15 3.85 -3.88
C SER A 37 -5.64 2.43 -3.54
N SER A 38 -5.19 1.88 -2.41
CA SER A 38 -5.75 0.64 -1.86
C SER A 38 -6.64 0.88 -0.63
N SER A 39 -6.95 2.13 -0.31
CA SER A 39 -7.85 2.47 0.81
C SER A 39 -9.13 3.17 0.35
N TYR A 40 -9.14 3.74 -0.85
CA TYR A 40 -10.34 4.30 -1.48
C TYR A 40 -10.74 3.43 -2.67
N PRO A 41 -12.04 3.16 -2.88
CA PRO A 41 -12.51 2.51 -4.10
C PRO A 41 -12.26 3.41 -5.31
N GLU A 42 -12.04 2.82 -6.47
CA GLU A 42 -11.66 3.53 -7.71
C GLU A 42 -12.56 4.70 -8.11
N PRO A 43 -13.92 4.60 -8.02
CA PRO A 43 -14.80 5.73 -8.29
C PRO A 43 -14.54 6.97 -7.40
N GLU A 44 -13.87 6.77 -6.26
CA GLU A 44 -13.60 7.80 -5.27
C GLU A 44 -12.18 8.38 -5.33
N TRP A 45 -11.30 7.87 -6.21
CA TRP A 45 -9.92 8.38 -6.31
C TRP A 45 -9.85 9.86 -6.68
N ASN A 46 -10.90 10.38 -7.31
CA ASN A 46 -11.00 11.79 -7.71
C ASN A 46 -11.54 12.73 -6.61
N LYS A 47 -11.96 12.21 -5.45
CA LYS A 47 -12.38 13.03 -4.31
C LYS A 47 -11.20 13.86 -3.79
N ALA A 48 -11.48 15.05 -3.26
CA ALA A 48 -10.45 15.96 -2.75
C ALA A 48 -9.52 15.27 -1.72
N ASP A 49 -10.11 14.49 -0.81
CA ASP A 49 -9.39 13.75 0.23
C ASP A 49 -8.52 12.60 -0.29
N ALA A 50 -8.85 12.03 -1.45
CA ALA A 50 -8.10 10.95 -2.08
C ALA A 50 -6.94 11.46 -2.95
N LYS A 51 -6.98 12.73 -3.37
CA LYS A 51 -5.98 13.35 -4.25
C LYS A 51 -4.73 13.84 -3.51
N LEU A 52 -4.78 14.03 -2.20
CA LEU A 52 -3.68 14.56 -1.41
C LEU A 52 -3.10 13.48 -0.48
N ALA A 53 -1.78 13.40 -0.39
CA ALA A 53 -1.07 12.57 0.59
C ALA A 53 -1.04 13.28 1.95
N GLY A 54 -2.22 13.51 2.53
CA GLY A 54 -2.39 14.26 3.78
C GLY A 54 -2.86 13.41 4.96
N ALA A 55 -2.96 14.06 6.12
CA ALA A 55 -3.44 13.44 7.36
C ALA A 55 -4.76 12.68 7.17
N THR A 56 -5.73 13.29 6.49
CA THR A 56 -7.01 12.66 6.16
C THR A 56 -6.85 11.33 5.42
N TYR A 57 -6.04 11.32 4.39
CA TYR A 57 -5.81 10.15 3.56
C TYR A 57 -5.20 8.99 4.37
N PHE A 58 -4.20 9.29 5.21
CA PHE A 58 -3.53 8.27 6.03
C PHE A 58 -4.41 7.77 7.19
N VAL A 59 -5.22 8.64 7.80
CA VAL A 59 -6.24 8.20 8.76
C VAL A 59 -7.28 7.30 8.08
N HIS A 60 -7.75 7.69 6.89
CA HIS A 60 -8.66 6.86 6.10
C HIS A 60 -8.02 5.50 5.78
N ASN A 61 -6.75 5.46 5.36
CA ASN A 61 -6.03 4.20 5.16
C ASN A 61 -5.99 3.33 6.42
N LEU A 62 -5.86 3.94 7.60
CA LEU A 62 -5.82 3.22 8.87
C LEU A 62 -7.16 2.54 9.18
N VAL A 63 -8.27 3.26 9.04
CA VAL A 63 -9.60 2.79 9.46
C VAL A 63 -10.38 2.05 8.37
N SER A 64 -10.02 2.23 7.09
CA SER A 64 -10.68 1.58 5.96
C SER A 64 -10.07 0.20 5.65
N PRO A 65 -10.86 -0.71 5.06
CA PRO A 65 -10.34 -1.96 4.50
C PRO A 65 -9.26 -1.73 3.44
N VAL A 66 -8.34 -2.68 3.29
CA VAL A 66 -7.34 -2.65 2.23
C VAL A 66 -7.89 -3.34 0.98
N LEU A 67 -8.14 -2.57 -0.07
CA LEU A 67 -8.59 -2.98 -1.41
C LEU A 67 -7.42 -3.44 -2.27
N PHE A 68 -6.66 -4.42 -1.77
CA PHE A 68 -5.41 -4.84 -2.40
C PHE A 68 -5.64 -5.56 -3.74
N HIS A 69 -6.66 -6.43 -3.83
CA HIS A 69 -6.94 -7.20 -5.03
C HIS A 69 -7.38 -6.28 -6.18
N GLU A 70 -8.24 -5.31 -5.88
CA GLU A 70 -8.74 -4.27 -6.79
C GLU A 70 -7.59 -3.41 -7.31
N ALA A 71 -6.67 -3.00 -6.43
CA ALA A 71 -5.48 -2.24 -6.82
C ALA A 71 -4.58 -3.05 -7.77
N LEU A 72 -4.44 -4.36 -7.57
CA LEU A 72 -3.59 -5.20 -8.42
C LEU A 72 -4.11 -5.39 -9.86
N HIS A 73 -5.40 -5.20 -10.12
CA HIS A 73 -5.94 -5.25 -11.50
C HIS A 73 -5.41 -4.12 -12.39
N HIS A 74 -4.82 -3.08 -11.80
CA HIS A 74 -4.20 -1.98 -12.52
C HIS A 74 -2.73 -2.21 -12.89
N VAL A 75 -2.14 -3.33 -12.45
CA VAL A 75 -0.77 -3.71 -12.78
C VAL A 75 -0.75 -4.31 -14.19
N PRO A 76 0.12 -3.84 -15.10
CA PRO A 76 0.30 -4.44 -16.43
C PRO A 76 0.66 -5.94 -16.36
N LYS A 77 0.30 -6.70 -17.38
CA LYS A 77 0.48 -8.17 -17.39
C LYS A 77 1.95 -8.62 -17.50
N ASP A 78 2.79 -7.78 -18.08
CA ASP A 78 4.23 -7.97 -18.32
C ASP A 78 5.08 -7.16 -17.33
N ALA A 79 4.52 -6.76 -16.19
CA ALA A 79 5.21 -5.90 -15.23
C ALA A 79 6.29 -6.65 -14.42
N ILE A 80 7.35 -5.93 -14.06
CA ILE A 80 8.26 -6.32 -12.98
C ILE A 80 7.71 -5.74 -11.67
N VAL A 81 7.32 -6.62 -10.75
CA VAL A 81 6.75 -6.26 -9.44
C VAL A 81 7.80 -6.42 -8.35
N ILE A 82 8.18 -5.31 -7.73
CA ILE A 82 9.17 -5.28 -6.65
C ILE A 82 8.44 -5.11 -5.30
N GLU A 83 8.58 -6.08 -4.40
CA GLU A 83 8.03 -5.97 -3.04
C GLU A 83 9.01 -5.28 -2.10
N ILE A 84 8.61 -4.08 -1.64
CA ILE A 84 9.35 -3.28 -0.66
C ILE A 84 8.81 -3.61 0.74
N ALA A 85 9.43 -4.58 1.39
CA ALA A 85 9.08 -5.00 2.75
C ALA A 85 10.31 -5.63 3.44
N PRO A 86 10.40 -5.62 4.79
CA PRO A 86 11.46 -6.31 5.53
C PRO A 86 11.39 -7.84 5.42
N HIS A 87 10.31 -8.36 4.85
CA HIS A 87 10.13 -9.75 4.46
C HIS A 87 9.08 -9.81 3.36
N HIS A 88 9.41 -10.47 2.25
CA HIS A 88 8.51 -10.58 1.11
C HIS A 88 7.37 -11.60 1.38
N LEU A 89 6.20 -11.12 1.81
CA LEU A 89 5.07 -11.96 2.24
C LEU A 89 3.98 -12.11 1.17
N LEU A 90 3.92 -11.19 0.21
CA LEU A 90 2.80 -11.10 -0.72
C LEU A 90 3.00 -11.93 -1.99
N GLN A 91 4.16 -12.60 -2.14
CA GLN A 91 4.54 -13.37 -3.33
C GLN A 91 3.42 -14.29 -3.84
N ALA A 92 2.83 -15.11 -2.97
CA ALA A 92 1.83 -16.10 -3.38
C ALA A 92 0.54 -15.44 -3.91
N ILE A 93 0.12 -14.33 -3.30
CA ILE A 93 -1.09 -13.59 -3.70
C ILE A 93 -0.81 -12.81 -4.97
N LEU A 94 0.33 -12.12 -5.04
CA LEU A 94 0.73 -11.33 -6.21
C LEU A 94 0.81 -12.19 -7.45
N LYS A 95 1.58 -13.30 -7.43
CA LYS A 95 1.73 -14.21 -8.57
C LYS A 95 0.41 -14.75 -9.11
N ARG A 96 -0.59 -14.96 -8.25
CA ARG A 96 -1.93 -15.41 -8.67
C ARG A 96 -2.72 -14.35 -9.43
N VAL A 97 -2.54 -13.07 -9.11
CA VAL A 97 -3.33 -11.97 -9.67
C VAL A 97 -2.67 -11.37 -10.92
N ILE A 98 -1.35 -11.16 -10.87
CA ILE A 98 -0.62 -10.48 -11.96
C ILE A 98 -0.44 -11.39 -13.19
N GLY A 99 -0.33 -12.70 -12.99
CA GLY A 99 -0.21 -13.69 -14.07
C GLY A 99 1.21 -14.24 -14.24
N ALA A 100 1.38 -15.11 -15.24
CA ALA A 100 2.64 -15.80 -15.50
C ALA A 100 3.67 -14.94 -16.27
N ASP A 101 3.20 -13.90 -16.97
CA ASP A 101 4.05 -13.03 -17.80
C ASP A 101 4.73 -11.91 -16.98
N ALA A 102 4.37 -11.76 -15.71
CA ALA A 102 4.94 -10.78 -14.80
C ALA A 102 6.02 -11.41 -13.89
N GLU A 103 7.10 -10.68 -13.66
CA GLU A 103 8.17 -11.10 -12.76
C GLU A 103 7.95 -10.51 -11.37
N TYR A 104 8.25 -11.29 -10.33
CA TYR A 104 8.12 -10.84 -8.94
C TYR A 104 9.48 -10.91 -8.22
N ILE A 105 9.88 -9.78 -7.64
CA ILE A 105 11.16 -9.61 -6.95
C ILE A 105 10.90 -9.18 -5.50
N GLY A 106 11.24 -10.04 -4.53
CA GLY A 106 11.26 -9.69 -3.11
C GLY A 106 12.63 -9.15 -2.71
N LEU A 107 12.67 -8.00 -2.02
CA LEU A 107 13.94 -7.35 -1.66
C LEU A 107 14.56 -7.84 -0.35
N MET A 108 13.77 -8.39 0.58
CA MET A 108 14.25 -8.85 1.88
C MET A 108 13.55 -10.14 2.33
N LYS A 109 14.27 -10.95 3.11
CA LYS A 109 13.76 -12.21 3.69
C LYS A 109 14.20 -12.32 5.16
N ARG A 110 13.31 -12.85 6.01
CA ARG A 110 13.66 -13.11 7.42
C ARG A 110 14.70 -14.21 7.51
N ASN A 111 15.54 -14.13 8.55
CA ASN A 111 16.52 -15.16 8.92
C ASN A 111 17.55 -15.47 7.83
N VAL A 112 17.93 -14.48 7.01
CA VAL A 112 19.03 -14.56 6.03
C VAL A 112 19.88 -13.29 6.08
N ASP A 113 21.06 -13.32 5.46
CA ASP A 113 21.83 -12.10 5.18
C ASP A 113 21.11 -11.27 4.11
N ASN A 114 20.49 -10.16 4.55
CA ASN A 114 19.72 -9.29 3.67
C ASN A 114 20.59 -8.45 2.75
N THR A 115 21.88 -8.27 3.04
CA THR A 115 22.79 -7.56 2.12
C THR A 115 23.02 -8.41 0.88
N ALA A 116 23.40 -9.68 1.08
CA ALA A 116 23.57 -10.65 -0.01
C ALA A 116 22.24 -10.90 -0.74
N HIS A 117 21.12 -11.04 -0.01
CA HIS A 117 19.81 -11.25 -0.61
C HIS A 117 19.36 -10.07 -1.48
N LEU A 118 19.50 -8.83 -0.99
CA LEU A 118 19.15 -7.63 -1.74
C LEU A 118 19.96 -7.53 -3.03
N LEU A 119 21.29 -7.70 -2.95
CA LEU A 119 22.16 -7.64 -4.14
C LEU A 119 21.82 -8.74 -5.15
N THR A 120 21.48 -9.95 -4.68
CA THR A 120 21.01 -11.04 -5.54
C THR A 120 19.69 -10.67 -6.22
N SER A 121 18.74 -10.09 -5.49
CA SER A 121 17.44 -9.68 -6.04
C SER A 121 17.55 -8.51 -7.02
N LEU A 122 18.51 -7.59 -6.83
CA LEU A 122 18.79 -6.49 -7.76
C LEU A 122 19.46 -6.94 -9.07
N GLY A 123 20.15 -8.08 -9.05
CA GLY A 123 20.80 -8.65 -10.24
C GLY A 123 19.89 -9.53 -11.10
N LYS A 124 18.64 -9.75 -10.70
CA LYS A 124 17.61 -10.43 -11.50
C LYS A 124 17.00 -9.49 -12.52
#